data_AF-A0A3P3FFE6-F1
#
_entry.id   AF-A0A3P3FFE6-F1
#
_cell.length_a   1.000
_cell.length_b   1.000
_cell.length_c   1.000
_cell.angle_alpha   90.00
_cell.angle_beta   90.00
_cell.angle_gamma   90.00
#
_symmetry.space_group_name_H-M   'P 1'
#
loop_
_entity.id
_entity.type
_entity.pdbx_description
1 polymer ?
#
loop_
_entity_poly.entity_id
_entity_poly.type
_entity_poly.pdbx_seq_one_letter_code
_entity_poly.pdbx_strand_id
1 'polypeptide(L)'
;MNRRYQELQDTYLAELRSILPPILSWWKEHAVRPPAEMGTGGNRNDFERRWPLGPVAHPRVLAVLRTYYLAVLALNREFETLRPPQDTTPRESDWGIDDEEADVPFVLPIDLLVNDLESIAPDLYEIMSNLVFVPVGLAPDGEYC
;
A
#
# COMPACT_ATOMS: atom_id res chain seq x y z
N MET A 1 -16.79 1.70 0.12
CA MET A 1 -15.67 1.61 1.09
C MET A 1 -16.14 2.06 2.47
N ASN A 2 -15.69 1.41 3.55
CA ASN A 2 -16.00 1.81 4.93
C ASN A 2 -15.45 3.22 5.23
N ARG A 3 -16.18 4.03 6.01
CA ARG A 3 -15.78 5.42 6.35
C ARG A 3 -14.40 5.50 7.02
N ARG A 4 -14.06 4.56 7.90
CA ARG A 4 -12.76 4.54 8.59
C ARG A 4 -11.59 4.30 7.62
N TYR A 5 -11.80 3.48 6.59
CA TYR A 5 -10.82 3.29 5.52
C TYR A 5 -10.66 4.55 4.67
N GLN A 6 -11.76 5.23 4.35
CA GLN A 6 -11.70 6.50 3.62
C GLN A 6 -10.93 7.57 4.39
N GLU A 7 -11.20 7.74 5.69
CA GLU A 7 -10.49 8.71 6.53
C GLU A 7 -8.99 8.42 6.60
N LEU A 8 -8.60 7.13 6.66
CA LEU A 8 -7.21 6.70 6.65
C LEU A 8 -6.54 7.02 5.29
N GLN A 9 -7.23 6.73 4.19
CA GLN A 9 -6.76 7.04 2.84
C GLN A 9 -6.58 8.55 2.66
N ASP A 10 -7.58 9.36 3.02
CA ASP A 10 -7.53 10.82 2.86
C ASP A 10 -6.35 11.43 3.63
N THR A 11 -6.11 10.94 4.85
CA THR A 11 -4.98 11.39 5.68
C THR A 11 -3.63 10.98 5.06
N TYR A 12 -3.53 9.74 4.57
CA TYR A 12 -2.37 9.26 3.83
C TYR A 12 -2.06 10.12 2.60
N LEU A 13 -3.07 10.42 1.77
CA LEU A 13 -2.90 11.25 0.58
C LEU A 13 -2.45 12.67 0.92
N ALA A 14 -3.04 13.27 1.98
CA ALA A 14 -2.64 14.59 2.45
C ALA A 14 -1.17 14.60 2.93
N GLU A 15 -0.76 13.58 3.68
CA GLU A 15 0.60 13.47 4.18
C GLU A 15 1.60 13.26 3.05
N LEU A 16 1.31 12.38 2.09
CA LEU A 16 2.12 12.21 0.87
C LEU A 16 2.30 13.53 0.12
N ARG A 17 1.21 14.27 -0.14
CA ARG A 17 1.27 15.58 -0.83
C ARG A 17 2.13 16.59 -0.07
N SER A 18 2.17 16.51 1.26
CA SER A 18 3.01 17.39 2.07
C SER A 18 4.51 17.05 1.98
N ILE A 19 4.87 15.77 1.85
CA ILE A 19 6.26 15.33 1.87
C ILE A 19 6.90 15.22 0.48
N LEU A 20 6.11 15.05 -0.58
CA LEU A 20 6.63 14.85 -1.93
C LEU A 20 7.38 16.05 -2.52
N PRO A 21 6.92 17.32 -2.38
CA PRO A 21 7.60 18.45 -3.00
C PRO A 21 9.11 18.56 -2.66
N PRO A 22 9.55 18.50 -1.39
CA PRO A 22 10.98 18.54 -1.08
C PRO A 22 11.72 17.29 -1.57
N ILE A 23 11.08 16.12 -1.64
CA ILE A 23 11.70 14.87 -2.11
C ILE A 23 11.89 14.90 -3.63
N LEU A 24 10.93 15.47 -4.37
CA LEU A 24 11.05 15.68 -5.81
C LEU A 24 12.13 16.71 -6.14
N SER A 25 12.28 17.76 -5.32
CA SER A 25 13.41 18.70 -5.44
C SER A 25 14.75 17.98 -5.25
N TRP A 26 14.88 17.20 -4.17
CA TRP A 26 16.05 16.37 -3.90
C TRP A 26 16.38 15.44 -5.07
N TRP A 27 15.37 14.77 -5.63
CA TRP A 27 15.56 13.90 -6.79
C TRP A 27 16.08 14.67 -7.99
N LYS A 28 15.45 15.81 -8.33
CA LYS A 28 15.81 16.66 -9.47
C LYS A 28 17.24 17.21 -9.36
N GLU A 29 17.73 17.45 -8.15
CA GLU A 29 19.10 17.93 -7.91
C GLU A 29 20.18 16.88 -8.24
N HIS A 30 19.85 15.59 -8.18
CA HIS A 30 20.84 14.51 -8.25
C HIS A 30 20.63 13.53 -9.41
N ALA A 31 19.40 13.33 -9.86
CA ALA A 31 19.06 12.43 -10.95
C ALA A 31 19.09 13.14 -12.30
N VAL A 32 19.49 12.42 -13.34
CA VAL A 32 19.45 12.95 -14.72
C VAL A 32 18.05 12.78 -15.33
N ARG A 33 17.28 11.80 -14.85
CA ARG A 33 15.97 11.44 -15.41
C ARG A 33 14.81 11.84 -14.49
N PRO A 34 13.66 12.20 -15.07
CA PRO A 34 12.44 12.41 -14.30
C PRO A 34 11.91 11.08 -13.72
N PRO A 35 11.12 11.10 -12.63
CA PRO A 35 10.55 9.90 -12.02
C PRO A 35 9.75 9.02 -12.99
N ALA A 36 9.01 9.63 -13.93
CA ALA A 36 8.21 8.93 -14.93
C ALA A 36 9.04 8.05 -15.89
N GLU A 37 10.34 8.34 -16.06
CA GLU A 37 11.24 7.59 -16.95
C GLU A 37 12.08 6.54 -16.21
N MET A 38 11.79 6.25 -14.94
CA MET A 38 12.61 5.34 -14.15
C MET A 38 12.51 3.87 -14.60
N GLY A 39 11.34 3.44 -15.09
CA GLY A 39 11.08 2.10 -15.60
C GLY A 39 11.66 1.81 -16.99
N THR A 40 12.16 2.84 -17.70
CA THR A 40 12.71 2.66 -19.05
C THR A 40 14.19 2.29 -19.00
N GLY A 41 14.63 1.45 -19.96
CA GLY A 41 16.04 1.14 -20.15
C GLY A 41 16.79 2.39 -20.60
N GLY A 42 17.90 2.73 -19.92
CA GLY A 42 18.66 3.95 -20.19
C GLY A 42 19.91 4.08 -19.33
N ASN A 43 20.76 5.05 -19.66
CA ASN A 43 21.98 5.32 -18.90
C ASN A 43 21.63 5.95 -17.55
N ARG A 44 21.93 5.23 -16.46
CA ARG A 44 21.71 5.67 -15.07
C ARG A 44 23.01 6.20 -14.49
N ASN A 45 22.97 7.38 -13.88
CA ASN A 45 24.09 7.88 -13.09
C ASN A 45 24.25 7.07 -11.78
N ASP A 46 25.35 7.30 -11.06
CA ASP A 46 25.64 6.57 -9.81
C ASP A 46 24.59 6.78 -8.71
N PHE A 47 23.92 7.94 -8.71
CA PHE A 47 22.85 8.25 -7.77
C PHE A 47 21.61 7.40 -8.06
N GLU A 48 21.13 7.40 -9.31
CA GLU A 48 19.97 6.61 -9.74
C GLU A 48 20.18 5.10 -9.57
N ARG A 49 21.43 4.62 -9.65
CA ARG A 49 21.77 3.22 -9.37
C ARG A 49 21.57 2.84 -7.91
N ARG A 50 21.76 3.78 -6.97
CA ARG A 50 21.49 3.56 -5.54
C ARG A 50 20.00 3.61 -5.22
N TRP A 51 19.21 4.29 -6.04
CA TRP A 51 17.78 4.50 -5.84
C TRP A 51 16.98 3.98 -7.05
N PRO A 52 16.95 2.66 -7.27
CA PRO A 52 16.37 2.07 -8.49
C PRO A 52 14.87 2.31 -8.63
N LEU A 53 14.15 2.54 -7.51
CA LEU A 53 12.73 2.87 -7.51
C LEU A 53 12.48 4.40 -7.53
N GLY A 54 13.53 5.22 -7.58
CA GLY A 54 13.37 6.66 -7.68
C GLY A 54 12.98 7.34 -6.35
N PRO A 55 12.24 8.45 -6.40
CA PRO A 55 11.89 9.23 -5.21
C PRO A 55 11.03 8.46 -4.20
N VAL A 56 10.29 7.43 -4.64
CA VAL A 56 9.44 6.63 -3.74
C VAL A 56 10.23 5.74 -2.78
N ALA A 57 11.49 5.43 -3.11
CA ALA A 57 12.38 4.74 -2.18
C ALA A 57 12.90 5.64 -1.05
N HIS A 58 12.66 6.96 -1.11
CA HIS A 58 13.14 7.88 -0.09
C HIS A 58 12.60 7.49 1.30
N PRO A 59 13.41 7.48 2.37
CA PRO A 59 13.00 6.97 3.69
C PRO A 59 11.74 7.63 4.26
N ARG A 60 11.52 8.92 3.96
CA ARG A 60 10.29 9.63 4.36
C ARG A 60 9.04 9.09 3.68
N VAL A 61 9.10 8.74 2.39
CA VAL A 61 7.96 8.12 1.67
C VAL A 61 7.67 6.74 2.26
N LEU A 62 8.73 5.93 2.45
CA LEU A 62 8.60 4.60 3.03
C LEU A 62 8.05 4.63 4.47
N ALA A 63 8.43 5.63 5.27
CA ALA A 63 7.92 5.80 6.62
C ALA A 63 6.41 6.12 6.63
N VAL A 64 5.96 7.02 5.75
CA VAL A 64 4.53 7.31 5.56
C VAL A 64 3.80 6.05 5.14
N LEU A 65 4.22 5.41 4.05
CA LEU A 65 3.59 4.18 3.56
C LEU A 65 3.50 3.11 4.65
N ARG A 66 4.60 2.83 5.36
CA ARG A 66 4.63 1.83 6.44
C ARG A 66 3.66 2.16 7.57
N THR A 67 3.54 3.43 7.93
CA THR A 67 2.65 3.90 9.00
C THR A 67 1.20 3.60 8.64
N TYR A 68 0.77 3.97 7.44
CA TYR A 68 -0.60 3.74 6.99
C TYR A 68 -0.86 2.26 6.66
N TYR A 69 0.13 1.53 6.15
CA TYR A 69 0.03 0.09 5.93
C TYR A 69 -0.31 -0.66 7.24
N LEU A 70 0.42 -0.35 8.32
CA LEU A 70 0.16 -0.94 9.64
C LEU A 70 -1.19 -0.48 10.23
N ALA A 71 -1.61 0.76 9.95
CA ALA A 71 -2.90 1.27 10.39
C ALA A 71 -4.07 0.56 9.70
N VAL A 72 -3.96 0.25 8.39
CA VAL A 72 -4.97 -0.57 7.68
C VAL A 72 -5.02 -1.98 8.28
N LEU A 73 -3.87 -2.61 8.54
CA LEU A 73 -3.84 -3.94 9.16
C LEU A 73 -4.46 -3.95 10.57
N ALA A 74 -4.19 -2.93 11.37
CA ALA A 74 -4.82 -2.79 12.67
C ALA A 74 -6.35 -2.65 12.55
N LEU A 75 -6.82 -1.86 11.58
CA LEU A 75 -8.24 -1.67 11.32
C LEU A 75 -8.93 -2.94 10.81
N ASN A 76 -8.29 -3.71 9.92
CA ASN A 76 -8.76 -5.03 9.49
C ASN A 76 -8.94 -5.96 10.71
N ARG A 77 -7.92 -6.04 11.59
CA ARG A 77 -8.00 -6.86 12.81
C ARG A 77 -9.10 -6.40 13.76
N GLU A 78 -9.32 -5.10 13.92
CA GLU A 78 -10.44 -4.60 14.71
C GLU A 78 -11.77 -5.08 14.15
N PHE A 79 -11.96 -5.02 12.82
CA PHE A 79 -13.17 -5.54 12.20
C PHE A 79 -13.31 -7.06 12.38
N GLU A 80 -12.23 -7.83 12.22
CA GLU A 80 -12.22 -9.28 12.49
C GLU A 80 -12.65 -9.60 13.93
N THR A 81 -12.25 -8.80 14.93
CA THR A 81 -12.68 -9.02 16.33
C THR A 81 -14.15 -8.74 16.59
N LEU A 82 -14.81 -7.96 15.72
CA LEU A 82 -16.26 -7.73 15.78
C LEU A 82 -17.04 -8.91 15.20
N ARG A 83 -16.36 -9.86 14.53
CA ARG A 83 -16.99 -11.09 14.05
C ARG A 83 -17.46 -11.91 15.27
N PRO A 84 -18.76 -12.29 15.33
CA PRO A 84 -19.24 -13.14 16.41
C PRO A 84 -18.45 -14.46 16.43
N PRO A 85 -18.15 -15.02 17.61
CA PRO A 85 -17.47 -16.31 17.69
C PRO A 85 -18.34 -17.36 17.01
N GLN A 86 -17.85 -17.89 15.87
CA GLN A 86 -18.48 -19.03 15.23
C GLN A 86 -18.14 -20.29 16.04
N ASP A 87 -19.11 -21.19 16.18
CA ASP A 87 -18.86 -22.53 16.69
C ASP A 87 -18.02 -23.27 15.66
N THR A 88 -16.70 -23.22 15.81
CA THR A 88 -15.71 -23.79 14.87
C THR A 88 -15.53 -25.30 15.04
N THR A 89 -16.36 -25.95 15.86
CA THR A 89 -16.29 -27.40 16.06
C THR A 89 -16.73 -28.08 14.75
N PRO A 90 -15.81 -28.69 13.96
CA PRO A 90 -16.17 -29.17 12.63
C PRO A 90 -17.13 -30.35 12.74
N ARG A 91 -18.31 -30.24 12.14
CA ARG A 91 -19.30 -31.31 12.09
C ARG A 91 -19.29 -31.90 10.69
N GLU A 92 -19.62 -33.19 10.59
CA GLU A 92 -19.74 -33.88 9.31
C GLU A 92 -20.80 -33.22 8.40
N SER A 93 -21.78 -32.53 9.00
CA SER A 93 -22.80 -31.73 8.32
C SER A 93 -22.26 -30.49 7.62
N ASP A 94 -21.08 -29.99 7.99
CA ASP A 94 -20.57 -28.71 7.51
C ASP A 94 -19.88 -28.85 6.14
N TRP A 95 -19.65 -30.09 5.67
CA TRP A 95 -19.12 -30.37 4.34
C TRP A 95 -20.16 -30.15 3.25
N GLY A 96 -19.91 -29.19 2.35
CA GLY A 96 -20.78 -28.90 1.21
C GLY A 96 -21.94 -27.95 1.52
N ILE A 97 -21.94 -27.33 2.70
CA ILE A 97 -22.76 -26.17 3.01
C ILE A 97 -21.90 -24.93 2.75
N ASP A 98 -22.37 -24.01 1.91
CA ASP A 98 -21.74 -22.69 1.80
C ASP A 98 -22.02 -21.94 3.11
N ASP A 99 -20.96 -21.61 3.84
CA ASP A 99 -21.07 -20.71 4.98
C ASP A 99 -21.53 -19.34 4.49
N GLU A 100 -22.66 -18.84 5.00
CA GLU A 100 -22.99 -17.41 4.91
C GLU A 100 -22.03 -16.66 5.84
N GLU A 101 -20.81 -16.42 5.37
CA GLU A 101 -19.84 -15.61 6.09
C GLU A 101 -20.43 -14.22 6.32
N ALA A 102 -20.49 -13.80 7.59
CA ALA A 102 -20.84 -12.44 7.92
C ALA A 102 -19.79 -11.52 7.27
N ASP A 103 -20.24 -10.69 6.32
CA ASP A 103 -19.38 -9.84 5.51
C ASP A 103 -18.73 -8.77 6.39
N VAL A 104 -17.49 -9.04 6.82
CA VAL A 104 -16.73 -8.14 7.69
C VAL A 104 -15.93 -7.17 6.81
N PRO A 105 -15.94 -5.85 7.08
CA PRO A 105 -15.19 -4.91 6.24
C PRO A 105 -13.67 -5.18 6.24
N PHE A 106 -13.17 -5.73 5.15
CA PHE A 106 -11.76 -6.04 4.95
C PHE A 106 -11.23 -5.33 3.69
N VAL A 107 -10.02 -4.78 3.77
CA VAL A 107 -9.34 -4.17 2.62
C VAL A 107 -7.86 -4.55 2.64
N LEU A 108 -7.31 -4.96 1.50
CA LEU A 108 -5.87 -5.15 1.36
C LEU A 108 -5.17 -3.78 1.44
N PRO A 109 -4.17 -3.59 2.33
CA PRO A 109 -3.52 -2.30 2.47
C PRO A 109 -2.91 -1.75 1.16
N ILE A 110 -2.43 -2.64 0.28
CA ILE A 110 -1.84 -2.22 -0.99
C ILE A 110 -2.87 -1.65 -1.97
N ASP A 111 -4.10 -2.17 -1.95
CA ASP A 111 -5.17 -1.66 -2.79
C ASP A 111 -5.50 -0.22 -2.40
N LEU A 112 -5.71 0.00 -1.09
CA LEU A 112 -6.06 1.31 -0.56
C LEU A 112 -4.94 2.35 -0.69
N LEU A 113 -3.67 1.94 -0.58
CA LEU A 113 -2.54 2.87 -0.52
C LEU A 113 -1.81 3.08 -1.85
N VAL A 114 -1.92 2.14 -2.80
CA VAL A 114 -1.16 2.18 -4.06
C VAL A 114 -2.05 1.92 -5.27
N ASN A 115 -2.79 0.81 -5.31
CA ASN A 115 -3.49 0.40 -6.54
C ASN A 115 -4.67 1.35 -6.88
N ASP A 116 -5.41 1.82 -5.88
CA ASP A 116 -6.57 2.70 -6.09
C ASP A 116 -6.17 4.14 -6.48
N LEU A 117 -4.89 4.50 -6.34
CA LEU A 117 -4.41 5.87 -6.59
C LEU A 117 -4.66 6.32 -8.03
N GLU A 118 -4.65 5.41 -9.00
CA GLU A 118 -4.93 5.75 -10.41
C GLU A 118 -6.28 6.45 -10.56
N SER A 119 -7.28 6.03 -9.78
CA SER A 119 -8.63 6.58 -9.82
C SER A 119 -8.85 7.75 -8.85
N ILE A 120 -8.23 7.72 -7.67
CA ILE A 120 -8.52 8.66 -6.56
C ILE A 120 -7.54 9.84 -6.53
N ALA A 121 -6.27 9.62 -6.85
CA ALA A 121 -5.23 10.63 -6.81
C ALA A 121 -4.20 10.42 -7.94
N PRO A 122 -4.58 10.74 -9.20
CA PRO A 122 -3.72 10.53 -10.37
C PRO A 122 -2.37 11.25 -10.26
N ASP A 123 -2.33 12.39 -9.56
CA ASP A 123 -1.13 13.17 -9.27
C ASP A 123 -0.10 12.38 -8.44
N LEU A 124 -0.59 11.59 -7.48
CA LEU A 124 0.25 10.74 -6.65
C LEU A 124 0.58 9.42 -7.34
N TYR A 125 -0.34 8.89 -8.16
CA TYR A 125 -0.15 7.64 -8.90
C TYR A 125 1.07 7.69 -9.84
N GLU A 126 1.27 8.80 -10.55
CA GLU A 126 2.43 8.96 -11.46
C GLU A 126 3.76 8.72 -10.73
N ILE A 127 3.85 9.12 -9.46
CA ILE A 127 5.04 8.98 -8.64
C ILE A 127 5.08 7.59 -7.99
N MET A 128 3.97 7.19 -7.36
CA MET A 128 3.85 5.99 -6.53
C MET A 128 3.79 4.69 -7.34
N SER A 129 3.48 4.73 -8.64
CA SER A 129 3.43 3.57 -9.53
C SER A 129 4.74 2.76 -9.58
N ASN A 130 5.88 3.39 -9.31
CA ASN A 130 7.18 2.72 -9.27
C ASN A 130 7.45 1.99 -7.94
N LEU A 131 6.57 2.14 -6.94
CA LEU A 131 6.74 1.51 -5.64
C LEU A 131 6.23 0.07 -5.69
N VAL A 132 7.14 -0.88 -5.51
CA VAL A 132 6.80 -2.28 -5.21
C VAL A 132 7.08 -2.52 -3.73
N PHE A 133 6.02 -2.72 -2.94
CA PHE A 133 6.14 -2.97 -1.51
C PHE A 133 5.70 -4.38 -1.17
N VAL A 134 6.67 -5.25 -0.85
CA VAL A 134 6.44 -6.58 -0.31
C VAL A 134 6.95 -6.58 1.14
N PRO A 135 6.07 -6.55 2.15
CA PRO A 135 6.51 -6.64 3.54
C PRO A 135 7.11 -8.03 3.81
N VAL A 136 8.18 -8.06 4.60
CA VAL A 136 8.82 -9.32 5.01
C VAL A 136 7.81 -10.16 5.80
N GLY A 137 7.54 -11.37 5.32
CA GLY A 137 6.55 -12.29 5.91
C GLY A 137 5.24 -12.42 5.12
N LEU A 138 5.07 -11.67 4.03
CA LEU A 138 4.14 -12.03 2.96
C LEU A 138 4.90 -12.70 1.82
N ALA A 139 4.40 -13.85 1.36
CA ALA A 139 4.84 -14.45 0.11
C ALA A 139 4.43 -13.53 -1.09
N PRO A 140 5.11 -13.64 -2.26
CA PRO A 140 4.85 -12.78 -3.42
C PRO A 140 3.42 -12.87 -3.97
N ASP A 141 2.68 -13.92 -3.62
CA ASP A 141 1.28 -14.19 -3.94
C ASP A 141 0.28 -13.59 -2.94
N GLY A 142 0.76 -12.99 -1.85
CA GLY A 142 -0.07 -12.34 -0.85
C GLY A 142 -0.36 -13.15 0.41
N GLU A 143 0.10 -14.40 0.49
CA GLU A 143 -0.14 -15.27 1.66
C GLU A 143 0.85 -14.97 2.81
N TYR A 144 0.38 -15.05 4.05
CA TYR A 144 1.24 -14.92 5.23
C TYR A 144 2.06 -16.20 5.43
N CYS A 145 3.39 -16.09 5.50
CA CYS A 145 4.28 -17.21 5.79
C CYS A 145 4.29 -17.60 7.27
#